data_AF-A0A2H9LUM0-F1
#
_entry.id   AF-A0A2H9LUM0-F1
#
_cell.length_a   1.000
_cell.length_b   1.000
_cell.length_c   1.000
_cell.angle_alpha   90.00
_cell.angle_beta   90.00
_cell.angle_gamma   90.00
#
_symmetry.space_group_name_H-M   'P 1'
#
loop_
_entity.id
_entity.type
_entity.pdbx_description
1 polymer ?
#
loop_
_entity_poly.entity_id
_entity_poly.type
_entity_poly.pdbx_seq_one_letter_code
_entity_poly.pdbx_strand_id
1 'polypeptide(L)'
;MVKRKIAFKKNNKTWNFKLPLPGWKLITFICVVVLILSIFLFFFYTQPCKDDPCFKDGLASCKRVSYTTTVNSSTWSYDVKGYLGNDCLTIVKAVSLVGDEQTIAALQGKEMYCYLPKTLLATGILPEQKIEYCHGLLKEGIQDIIIERMHLYIVQNLAQKNQSAQW
;
A
#
# COMPACT_ATOMS: atom_id res chain seq x y z
N MET A 1 -30.21 31.85 -33.07
CA MET A 1 -28.85 31.54 -32.58
C MET A 1 -28.23 32.82 -32.02
N VAL A 2 -28.12 32.94 -30.69
CA VAL A 2 -27.66 34.16 -30.00
C VAL A 2 -26.21 33.95 -29.54
N LYS A 3 -25.25 34.61 -30.19
CA LYS A 3 -23.84 34.62 -29.77
C LYS A 3 -23.65 35.60 -28.60
N ARG A 4 -23.61 35.10 -27.37
CA ARG A 4 -23.17 35.89 -26.19
C ARG A 4 -21.64 35.89 -26.15
N LYS A 5 -21.02 37.05 -26.38
CA LYS A 5 -19.59 37.27 -26.16
C LYS A 5 -19.34 37.37 -24.66
N ILE A 6 -18.61 36.40 -24.10
CA ILE A 6 -18.15 36.44 -22.70
C ILE A 6 -16.86 37.25 -22.68
N ALA A 7 -16.92 38.45 -22.11
CA ALA A 7 -15.74 39.28 -21.87
C ALA A 7 -15.00 38.76 -20.63
N PHE A 8 -13.82 38.19 -20.83
CA PHE A 8 -12.93 37.76 -19.75
C PHE A 8 -12.18 38.97 -19.18
N LYS A 9 -12.64 39.45 -18.02
CA LYS A 9 -12.00 40.53 -17.24
C LYS A 9 -10.74 39.97 -16.56
N LYS A 10 -9.56 40.21 -17.14
CA LYS A 10 -8.26 39.91 -16.52
C LYS A 10 -8.08 40.78 -15.27
N ASN A 11 -8.18 40.17 -14.09
CA ASN A 11 -7.84 40.81 -12.82
C ASN A 11 -6.34 40.57 -12.54
N ASN A 12 -5.48 41.50 -12.99
CA ASN A 12 -4.06 41.50 -12.67
C ASN A 12 -3.86 42.06 -11.25
N LYS A 13 -4.06 41.21 -10.25
CA LYS A 13 -3.77 41.53 -8.86
C LYS A 13 -2.30 41.23 -8.60
N THR A 14 -1.45 42.25 -8.72
CA THR A 14 -0.04 42.18 -8.35
C THR A 14 0.07 42.07 -6.83
N TRP A 15 0.38 40.88 -6.34
CA TRP A 15 0.65 40.63 -4.93
C TRP A 15 2.01 41.24 -4.57
N ASN A 16 2.00 42.51 -4.16
CA ASN A 16 3.16 43.15 -3.54
C ASN A 16 3.33 42.59 -2.12
N PHE A 17 4.00 41.45 -2.00
CA PHE A 17 4.38 40.85 -0.72
C PHE A 17 5.55 41.63 -0.11
N LYS A 18 5.25 42.81 0.46
CA LYS A 18 6.20 43.54 1.32
C LYS A 18 6.25 42.82 2.67
N LEU A 19 7.27 41.99 2.91
CA LEU A 19 7.62 41.50 4.25
C LEU A 19 8.29 42.64 5.04
N PRO A 20 7.70 43.15 6.13
CA PRO A 20 8.34 44.11 7.01
C PRO A 20 8.84 43.37 8.24
N LEU A 21 9.98 42.69 8.14
CA LEU A 21 10.60 42.03 9.29
C LEU A 21 12.10 42.38 9.35
N PRO A 22 12.63 42.72 10.55
CA PRO A 22 14.05 42.99 10.72
C PRO A 22 14.85 41.73 10.33
N GLY A 23 16.00 41.90 9.65
CA GLY A 23 16.72 40.80 9.00
C GLY A 23 17.00 39.57 9.89
N TRP A 24 17.22 39.78 11.20
CA TRP A 24 17.37 38.73 12.20
C TRP A 24 16.14 37.82 12.35
N LYS A 25 14.91 38.37 12.26
CA LYS A 25 13.67 37.59 12.37
C LYS A 25 13.44 36.71 11.13
N LEU A 26 13.88 37.18 9.95
CA LEU A 26 13.81 36.41 8.71
C LEU A 26 14.75 35.20 8.75
N ILE A 27 15.99 35.40 9.23
CA ILE A 27 16.99 34.34 9.38
C ILE A 27 16.51 33.26 10.36
N THR A 28 15.96 33.66 11.51
CA THR A 28 15.40 32.70 12.48
C THR A 28 14.24 31.90 11.89
N PHE A 29 13.37 32.55 11.10
CA PHE A 29 12.25 31.86 10.45
C PHE A 29 12.72 30.84 9.41
N ILE A 30 13.70 31.20 8.58
CA ILE A 30 14.29 30.30 7.58
C ILE A 30 14.95 29.09 8.28
N CYS A 31 15.71 29.29 9.35
CA CYS A 31 16.33 28.19 10.10
C CYS A 31 15.30 27.22 10.68
N VAL A 32 14.19 27.73 11.24
CA VAL A 32 13.11 26.89 11.77
C VAL A 32 12.45 26.08 10.66
N VAL A 33 12.17 26.69 9.50
CA VAL A 33 11.60 25.99 8.35
C VAL A 33 12.54 24.89 7.83
N VAL A 34 13.85 25.16 7.75
CA VAL A 34 14.86 24.16 7.35
C VAL A 34 14.94 23.00 8.35
N LEU A 35 14.88 23.28 9.66
CA LEU A 35 14.84 22.26 10.71
C LEU A 35 13.60 21.37 10.59
N ILE A 36 12.42 21.97 10.40
CA ILE A 36 11.17 21.24 10.22
C ILE A 36 11.23 20.36 8.97
N LEU A 37 11.73 20.89 7.85
CA LEU A 37 11.93 20.14 6.61
C LEU A 37 12.92 18.98 6.79
N SER A 38 14.02 19.19 7.51
CA SER A 38 15.01 18.15 7.79
C SER A 38 14.40 17.00 8.60
N ILE A 39 13.66 17.32 9.67
CA ILE A 39 12.96 16.32 10.49
C ILE A 39 11.94 15.58 9.63
N PHE A 40 11.13 16.31 8.86
CA PHE A 40 10.11 15.72 8.00
C PHE A 40 10.71 14.72 6.99
N LEU A 41 11.78 15.12 6.30
CA LEU A 41 12.46 14.23 5.35
C LEU A 41 13.04 12.99 6.04
N PHE A 42 13.58 13.12 7.24
CA PHE A 42 14.18 11.98 7.95
C PHE A 42 13.15 10.93 8.40
N PHE A 43 11.94 11.36 8.77
CA PHE A 43 10.89 10.46 9.23
C PHE A 43 10.04 9.86 8.10
N PHE A 44 9.81 10.61 7.01
CA PHE A 44 8.86 10.21 5.96
C PHE A 44 9.51 9.64 4.70
N TYR A 45 10.84 9.67 4.56
CA TYR A 45 11.49 9.15 3.36
C TYR A 45 11.54 7.61 3.35
N THR A 46 10.82 7.00 2.40
CA THR A 46 10.86 5.57 2.12
C THR A 46 11.70 5.31 0.88
N GLN A 47 12.69 4.42 0.97
CA GLN A 47 13.52 4.07 -0.18
C GLN A 47 12.75 3.13 -1.13
N PRO A 48 12.54 3.50 -2.41
CA PRO A 48 11.92 2.59 -3.36
C PRO A 48 12.93 1.50 -3.77
N CYS A 49 12.51 0.24 -3.65
CA CYS A 49 13.25 -0.91 -4.17
C CYS A 49 12.81 -1.22 -5.60
N LYS A 50 13.77 -1.51 -6.47
CA LYS A 50 13.51 -1.93 -7.86
C LYS A 50 13.44 -3.45 -8.03
N ASP A 51 14.12 -4.18 -7.15
CA ASP A 51 14.33 -5.62 -7.28
C ASP A 51 13.86 -6.37 -6.03
N ASP A 52 13.42 -7.62 -6.21
CA ASP A 52 13.01 -8.52 -5.11
C ASP A 52 14.05 -8.64 -3.97
N PRO A 53 15.37 -8.76 -4.23
CA PRO A 53 16.36 -8.88 -3.16
C PRO A 53 16.43 -7.63 -2.28
N CYS A 54 16.32 -6.43 -2.86
CA CYS A 54 16.28 -5.17 -2.11
C CYS A 54 15.10 -5.15 -1.15
N PHE A 55 13.93 -5.60 -1.62
CA PHE A 55 12.74 -5.68 -0.78
C PHE A 55 12.90 -6.71 0.34
N LYS A 56 13.41 -7.91 0.02
CA LYS A 56 13.62 -8.97 1.02
C LYS A 56 14.61 -8.55 2.10
N ASP A 57 15.71 -7.88 1.74
CA ASP A 57 16.67 -7.33 2.70
C ASP A 57 16.05 -6.21 3.55
N GLY A 58 15.26 -5.34 2.92
CA GLY A 58 14.50 -4.30 3.60
C GLY A 58 13.49 -4.88 4.59
N LEU A 59 12.79 -5.94 4.20
CA LEU A 59 11.82 -6.64 5.04
C LEU A 59 12.50 -7.37 6.21
N ALA A 60 13.60 -8.09 5.95
CA ALA A 60 14.37 -8.82 6.96
C ALA A 60 14.95 -7.89 8.04
N SER A 61 15.42 -6.70 7.63
CA SER A 61 15.90 -5.65 8.54
C SER A 61 14.78 -4.75 9.09
N CYS A 62 13.54 -4.91 8.60
CA CYS A 62 12.42 -4.01 8.81
C CYS A 62 12.78 -2.53 8.54
N LYS A 63 13.58 -2.29 7.51
CA LYS A 63 13.93 -0.95 7.05
C LYS A 63 12.79 -0.40 6.20
N ARG A 64 12.56 0.92 6.30
CA ARG A 64 11.55 1.62 5.51
C ARG A 64 11.83 1.53 4.01
N VAL A 65 11.09 0.67 3.32
CA VAL A 65 11.20 0.43 1.88
C VAL A 65 9.82 0.33 1.24
N SER A 66 9.72 0.74 -0.02
CA SER A 66 8.52 0.56 -0.86
C SER A 66 8.88 -0.30 -2.05
N TYR A 67 8.05 -1.27 -2.37
CA TYR A 67 8.27 -2.21 -3.45
C TYR A 67 6.98 -2.46 -4.22
N THR A 68 7.03 -2.38 -5.55
CA THR A 68 5.88 -2.69 -6.40
C THR A 68 6.32 -3.71 -7.42
N THR A 69 5.58 -4.81 -7.52
CA THR A 69 5.89 -5.91 -8.44
C THR A 69 4.63 -6.33 -9.19
N THR A 70 4.83 -6.87 -10.39
CA THR A 70 3.75 -7.41 -11.20
C THR A 70 3.99 -8.91 -11.37
N VAL A 71 3.12 -9.72 -10.78
CA VAL A 71 3.16 -11.18 -10.84
C VAL A 71 1.89 -11.65 -11.54
N ASN A 72 2.02 -12.46 -12.60
CA ASN A 72 0.88 -12.95 -13.38
C ASN A 72 -0.07 -11.83 -13.84
N SER A 73 0.50 -10.72 -14.33
CA SER A 73 -0.23 -9.51 -14.74
C SER A 73 -1.00 -8.79 -13.61
N SER A 74 -0.86 -9.24 -12.36
CA SER A 74 -1.42 -8.59 -11.17
C SER A 74 -0.33 -7.78 -10.48
N THR A 75 -0.60 -6.50 -10.22
CA THR A 75 0.31 -5.55 -9.58
C THR A 75 0.02 -5.44 -8.09
N TRP A 76 1.06 -5.68 -7.29
CA TRP A 76 1.05 -5.62 -5.84
C TRP A 76 2.02 -4.54 -5.38
N SER A 77 1.64 -3.82 -4.31
CA SER A 77 2.48 -2.82 -3.68
C SER A 77 2.68 -3.17 -2.21
N TYR A 78 3.93 -3.13 -1.77
CA TYR A 78 4.38 -3.43 -0.42
C TYR A 78 5.11 -2.22 0.16
N ASP A 79 4.71 -1.82 1.34
CA ASP A 79 5.23 -0.65 2.04
C ASP A 79 5.64 -1.05 3.46
N VAL A 80 6.95 -1.17 3.70
CA VAL A 80 7.49 -1.41 5.04
C VAL A 80 7.60 -0.07 5.76
N LYS A 81 6.81 0.14 6.83
CA LYS A 81 6.80 1.38 7.63
C LYS A 81 7.81 1.37 8.78
N GLY A 82 8.40 0.22 9.07
CA GLY A 82 9.40 0.02 10.13
C GLY A 82 8.84 -0.63 11.38
N TYR A 83 9.63 -0.64 12.45
CA TYR A 83 9.23 -1.25 13.72
C TYR A 83 8.16 -0.43 14.44
N LEU A 84 7.12 -1.12 14.89
CA LEU A 84 6.13 -0.64 15.84
C LEU A 84 6.21 -1.56 17.07
N GLY A 85 6.97 -1.13 18.08
CA GLY A 85 7.29 -1.98 19.23
C GLY A 85 8.21 -3.15 18.84
N ASN A 86 7.72 -4.38 18.99
CA ASN A 86 8.46 -5.60 18.61
C ASN A 86 8.14 -6.12 17.22
N ASP A 87 7.10 -5.58 16.57
CA ASP A 87 6.62 -6.05 15.28
C ASP A 87 7.02 -5.08 14.18
N CYS A 88 7.19 -5.62 12.98
CA CYS A 88 7.43 -4.85 11.78
C CYS A 88 6.12 -4.58 11.06
N LEU A 89 5.78 -3.30 10.90
CA LEU A 89 4.58 -2.90 10.19
C LEU A 89 4.84 -2.88 8.67
N THR A 90 4.14 -3.73 7.95
CA THR A 90 4.16 -3.80 6.49
C THR A 90 2.75 -3.62 5.95
N ILE A 91 2.56 -2.69 5.02
CA ILE A 91 1.29 -2.46 4.33
C ILE A 91 1.36 -3.17 2.98
N VAL A 92 0.36 -3.96 2.66
CA VAL A 92 0.24 -4.65 1.37
C VAL A 92 -1.01 -4.18 0.68
N LYS A 93 -0.90 -3.82 -0.60
CA LYS A 93 -2.01 -3.29 -1.40
C LYS A 93 -2.10 -4.01 -2.75
N ALA A 94 -3.29 -4.46 -3.08
CA ALA A 94 -3.61 -4.98 -4.41
C ALA A 94 -3.92 -3.80 -5.35
N VAL A 95 -2.94 -3.40 -6.17
CA VAL A 95 -3.09 -2.22 -7.04
C VAL A 95 -3.94 -2.54 -8.26
N SER A 96 -3.63 -3.64 -8.93
CA SER A 96 -4.35 -4.11 -10.12
C SER A 96 -4.32 -5.62 -10.12
N LEU A 97 -5.45 -6.27 -10.41
CA LEU A 97 -5.55 -7.72 -10.43
C LEU A 97 -6.05 -8.18 -11.79
N VAL A 98 -5.54 -9.33 -12.22
CA VAL A 98 -6.00 -10.02 -13.42
C VAL A 98 -6.54 -11.37 -12.98
N GLY A 99 -7.82 -11.61 -13.21
CA GLY A 99 -8.53 -12.78 -12.72
C GLY A 99 -10.02 -12.75 -13.03
N ASP A 100 -10.79 -13.57 -12.33
CA ASP A 100 -12.25 -13.54 -12.39
C ASP A 100 -12.81 -12.23 -11.82
N GLU A 101 -13.96 -11.80 -12.35
CA GLU A 101 -14.60 -10.53 -11.99
C GLU A 101 -14.91 -10.44 -10.49
N GLN A 102 -15.30 -11.56 -9.88
CA GLN A 102 -15.56 -11.65 -8.44
C GLN A 102 -14.30 -11.41 -7.61
N THR A 103 -13.19 -12.07 -7.92
CA THR A 103 -11.89 -11.89 -7.25
C THR A 103 -11.36 -10.47 -7.44
N ILE A 104 -11.48 -9.91 -8.64
CA ILE A 104 -11.06 -8.53 -8.92
C ILE A 104 -11.87 -7.56 -8.06
N ALA A 105 -13.20 -7.65 -8.08
CA ALA A 105 -14.07 -6.79 -7.28
C ALA A 105 -13.84 -6.97 -5.76
N ALA A 106 -13.52 -8.19 -5.33
CA ALA A 106 -13.30 -8.51 -3.93
C ALA A 106 -11.95 -8.06 -3.39
N LEU A 107 -10.92 -7.85 -4.23
CA LEU A 107 -9.55 -7.58 -3.77
C LEU A 107 -8.94 -6.29 -4.28
N GLN A 108 -9.31 -5.82 -5.48
CA GLN A 108 -8.64 -4.69 -6.12
C GLN A 108 -8.82 -3.40 -5.31
N GLY A 109 -7.73 -2.66 -5.13
CA GLY A 109 -7.69 -1.40 -4.39
C GLY A 109 -7.69 -1.57 -2.87
N LYS A 110 -7.93 -2.79 -2.35
CA LYS A 110 -7.90 -3.07 -0.92
C LYS A 110 -6.47 -3.21 -0.41
N GLU A 111 -6.31 -2.95 0.87
CA GLU A 111 -5.04 -3.05 1.58
C GLU A 111 -5.19 -3.83 2.90
N MET A 112 -4.05 -4.32 3.38
CA MET A 112 -3.91 -4.90 4.71
C MET A 112 -2.64 -4.42 5.40
N TYR A 113 -2.69 -4.43 6.72
CA TYR A 113 -1.61 -4.08 7.64
C TYR A 113 -1.12 -5.36 8.30
N CYS A 114 0.14 -5.71 8.09
CA CYS A 114 0.77 -6.90 8.65
C CYS A 114 1.76 -6.50 9.74
N TYR A 115 1.61 -7.11 10.92
CA TYR A 115 2.47 -6.92 12.09
C TYR A 115 3.36 -8.15 12.25
N LEU A 116 4.52 -8.13 11.60
CA LEU A 116 5.40 -9.29 11.51
C LEU A 116 6.44 -9.28 12.65
N PRO A 117 6.46 -10.29 13.53
CA PRO A 117 7.47 -10.37 14.57
C PRO A 117 8.86 -10.63 13.99
N LYS A 118 9.90 -10.12 14.67
CA LYS A 118 11.32 -10.24 14.25
C LYS A 118 11.76 -11.69 13.97
N THR A 119 11.22 -12.65 14.72
CA THR A 119 11.54 -14.07 14.56
C THR A 119 11.13 -14.63 13.20
N LEU A 120 10.05 -14.12 12.61
CA LEU A 120 9.58 -14.53 11.29
C LEU A 120 10.34 -13.84 10.16
N LEU A 121 10.72 -12.57 10.34
CA LEU A 121 11.44 -11.81 9.32
C LEU A 121 12.78 -12.44 8.94
N ALA A 122 13.48 -13.06 9.89
CA ALA A 122 14.74 -13.77 9.65
C ALA A 122 14.63 -14.94 8.65
N THR A 123 13.41 -15.45 8.43
CA THR A 123 13.16 -16.58 7.52
C THR A 123 12.83 -16.15 6.08
N GLY A 124 12.71 -14.84 5.81
CA GLY A 124 12.43 -14.31 4.47
C GLY A 124 11.01 -14.62 3.95
N ILE A 125 10.08 -14.93 4.86
CA ILE A 125 8.68 -15.23 4.54
C ILE A 125 7.97 -13.95 4.08
N LEU A 126 7.16 -14.08 3.02
CA LEU A 126 6.33 -13.00 2.50
C LEU A 126 5.07 -12.79 3.36
N PRO A 127 4.57 -11.56 3.52
CA PRO A 127 3.36 -11.28 4.32
C PRO A 127 2.14 -12.09 3.87
N GLU A 128 2.02 -12.35 2.56
CA GLU A 128 0.93 -13.12 1.94
C GLU A 128 0.90 -14.59 2.36
N GLN A 129 2.03 -15.16 2.76
CA GLN A 129 2.11 -16.54 3.25
C GLN A 129 1.64 -16.66 4.70
N LYS A 130 1.55 -15.51 5.41
CA LYS A 130 1.31 -15.41 6.84
C LYS A 130 0.24 -14.37 7.15
N ILE A 131 -0.91 -14.53 6.50
CA ILE A 131 -2.12 -13.70 6.64
C ILE A 131 -2.63 -13.65 8.09
N GLU A 132 -2.26 -14.61 8.93
CA GLU A 132 -2.57 -14.62 10.37
C GLU A 132 -2.08 -13.36 11.09
N TYR A 133 -0.96 -12.77 10.67
CA TYR A 133 -0.41 -11.52 11.22
C TYR A 133 -0.89 -10.25 10.51
N CYS A 134 -1.76 -10.41 9.50
CA CYS A 134 -2.30 -9.31 8.72
C CYS A 134 -3.72 -8.96 9.17
N HIS A 135 -4.12 -7.71 8.97
CA HIS A 135 -5.45 -7.19 9.28
C HIS A 135 -5.89 -6.20 8.20
N GLY A 136 -7.19 -6.16 7.88
CA GLY A 136 -7.76 -5.20 6.93
C GLY A 136 -8.57 -5.85 5.83
N LEU A 137 -9.15 -5.01 4.98
CA LEU A 137 -10.13 -5.41 3.95
C LEU A 137 -9.55 -6.39 2.93
N LEU A 138 -8.25 -6.30 2.63
CA LEU A 138 -7.62 -7.22 1.70
C LEU A 138 -7.56 -8.65 2.29
N LYS A 139 -7.30 -8.79 3.60
CA LYS A 139 -7.34 -10.09 4.28
C LYS A 139 -8.73 -10.69 4.25
N GLU A 140 -9.75 -9.90 4.56
CA GLU A 140 -11.14 -10.34 4.55
C GLU A 140 -11.55 -10.83 3.15
N GLY A 141 -11.24 -10.05 2.11
CA GLY A 141 -11.51 -10.47 0.74
C GLY A 141 -10.79 -11.76 0.34
N ILE A 142 -9.53 -11.95 0.78
CA ILE A 142 -8.81 -13.21 0.53
C ILE A 142 -9.50 -14.38 1.26
N GLN A 143 -9.94 -14.17 2.50
CA GLN A 143 -10.65 -15.20 3.27
C GLN A 143 -11.98 -15.59 2.63
N ASP A 144 -12.76 -14.62 2.15
CA ASP A 144 -14.02 -14.87 1.45
C ASP A 144 -13.81 -15.74 0.20
N ILE A 145 -12.81 -15.41 -0.62
CA ILE A 145 -12.47 -16.20 -1.83
C ILE A 145 -12.02 -17.61 -1.45
N ILE A 146 -11.22 -17.76 -0.40
CA ILE A 146 -10.77 -19.07 0.08
C ILE A 146 -11.99 -19.91 0.50
N ILE A 147 -12.93 -19.33 1.26
CA ILE A 147 -14.15 -20.00 1.71
C ILE A 147 -15.00 -20.44 0.51
N GLU A 148 -15.21 -19.57 -0.47
CA GLU A 148 -15.96 -19.88 -1.69
C GLU A 148 -15.33 -21.05 -2.46
N ARG A 149 -14.00 -21.01 -2.67
CA ARG A 149 -13.27 -22.09 -3.36
C ARG A 149 -13.30 -23.40 -2.59
N MET A 150 -13.22 -23.35 -1.25
CA MET A 150 -13.38 -24.56 -0.42
C MET A 150 -14.78 -25.16 -0.57
N HIS A 151 -15.83 -24.34 -0.55
CA HIS A 151 -17.20 -24.81 -0.78
C HIS A 151 -17.36 -25.49 -2.13
N LEU A 152 -16.86 -24.87 -3.20
CA LEU A 152 -16.89 -25.44 -4.55
C LEU A 152 -16.15 -26.78 -4.61
N TYR A 153 -14.98 -26.88 -3.99
CA TYR A 153 -14.21 -28.12 -3.94
C TYR A 153 -14.95 -29.24 -3.21
N ILE A 154 -15.57 -28.96 -2.05
CA ILE A 154 -16.33 -29.95 -1.28
C ILE A 154 -17.51 -30.47 -2.10
N VAL A 155 -18.28 -29.57 -2.72
CA VAL A 155 -19.45 -29.93 -3.53
C VAL A 155 -19.06 -30.81 -4.71
N GLN A 156 -17.97 -30.46 -5.42
CA GLN A 156 -17.48 -31.24 -6.56
C GLN A 156 -17.05 -32.66 -6.14
N ASN A 157 -16.33 -32.79 -5.02
CA ASN A 157 -15.88 -34.10 -4.54
C ASN A 157 -17.02 -34.97 -4.01
N LEU A 158 -18.05 -34.39 -3.39
CA LEU A 158 -19.23 -35.13 -2.94
C LEU A 158 -20.09 -35.61 -4.11
N ALA A 159 -20.28 -34.76 -5.12
CA ALA A 159 -21.01 -35.13 -6.34
C ALA A 159 -20.35 -36.31 -7.06
N GLN A 160 -19.02 -36.29 -7.16
CA GLN A 160 -18.25 -37.33 -7.86
C GLN A 160 -18.29 -38.69 -7.13
N LYS A 161 -18.38 -38.70 -5.79
CA LYS A 161 -18.52 -39.94 -5.01
C LYS A 161 -19.92 -40.56 -5.08
N ASN A 162 -20.97 -39.74 -5.18
CA ASN A 162 -22.35 -40.25 -5.31
C ASN A 162 -22.59 -40.95 -6.65
N GLN A 163 -21.90 -40.56 -7.72
CA GLN A 163 -22.00 -41.22 -9.04
C GLN A 163 -21.27 -42.57 -9.11
N SER A 164 -20.35 -42.86 -8.19
CA SER A 164 -19.70 -44.18 -8.09
C SER A 164 -20.44 -45.20 -7.22
N ALA A 165 -21.53 -44.81 -6.57
CA ALA A 165 -22.33 -45.66 -5.67
C ALA A 165 -23.59 -46.26 -6.34
N GLN A 166 -23.68 -46.20 -7.67
CA GLN A 166 -24.72 -46.87 -8.46
C GLN A 166 -24.12 -48.14 -9.08
N TRP A 167 -24.01 -49.19 -8.25
CA TRP A 167 -23.91 -50.58 -8.70
C TRP A 167 -25.00 -51.37 -7.99
#